data_AF-A0A662INC8-F1
#
_entry.id   AF-A0A662INC8-F1
#
_cell.length_a   1.000
_cell.length_b   1.000
_cell.length_c   1.000
_cell.angle_alpha   90.00
_cell.angle_beta   90.00
_cell.angle_gamma   90.00
#
_symmetry.space_group_name_H-M   'P 1'
#
loop_
_entity.id
_entity.type
_entity.pdbx_description
1 polymer ?
#
loop_
_entity_poly.entity_id
_entity_poly.type
_entity_poly.pdbx_seq_one_letter_code
_entity_poly.pdbx_strand_id
1 'polypeptide(L)'
;MKFRLMDLLACPMCKKFPLKLIVFNVESREKPKSLPSKCPLYCALKGGWVKDVNPSDEECLECFSKEVVEGLIVCEDCYRWYPIIDEIPHMLPDDQRVMDPDEELEFMRKWLEKFPREILEKGRPFNEASLKEKSERK
;
A
#
# COMPACT_ATOMS: atom_id res chain seq x y z
N MET A 1 -5.26 2.59 7.87
CA MET A 1 -5.01 1.17 7.54
C MET A 1 -3.99 0.56 8.50
N LYS A 2 -4.30 -0.57 9.13
CA LYS A 2 -3.34 -1.28 10.02
C LYS A 2 -2.31 -2.07 9.22
N PHE A 3 -1.02 -1.99 9.56
CA PHE A 3 0.06 -2.76 8.93
C PHE A 3 -0.22 -4.27 8.81
N ARG A 4 -0.79 -4.87 9.86
CA ARG A 4 -1.16 -6.30 9.90
C ARG A 4 -2.13 -6.73 8.80
N LEU A 5 -2.89 -5.81 8.20
CA LEU A 5 -3.80 -6.14 7.10
C LEU A 5 -3.03 -6.68 5.89
N MET A 6 -1.79 -6.24 5.69
CA MET A 6 -0.93 -6.68 4.59
C MET A 6 -0.60 -8.18 4.62
N ASP A 7 -0.74 -8.84 5.78
CA ASP A 7 -0.60 -10.30 5.90
C ASP A 7 -1.75 -11.06 5.22
N LEU A 8 -2.89 -10.39 5.00
CA LEU A 8 -4.10 -10.95 4.40
C LEU A 8 -4.32 -10.49 2.95
N LEU A 9 -3.74 -9.35 2.55
CA LEU A 9 -3.98 -8.75 1.24
C LEU A 9 -3.14 -9.41 0.15
N ALA A 10 -3.82 -9.87 -0.91
CA ALA A 10 -3.21 -10.28 -2.16
C ALA A 10 -3.66 -9.36 -3.30
N CYS A 11 -2.89 -9.29 -4.38
CA CYS A 11 -3.27 -8.47 -5.53
C CYS A 11 -4.63 -8.95 -6.08
N PRO A 12 -5.65 -8.07 -6.22
CA PRO A 12 -6.96 -8.48 -6.72
C PRO A 12 -6.91 -9.01 -8.16
N MET A 13 -5.87 -8.69 -8.92
CA MET A 13 -5.74 -9.05 -10.33
C MET A 13 -4.98 -10.35 -10.56
N CYS A 14 -3.79 -10.53 -9.97
CA CYS A 14 -2.95 -11.71 -10.17
C CYS A 14 -2.86 -12.64 -8.95
N LYS A 15 -3.52 -12.28 -7.84
CA LYS A 15 -3.52 -13.02 -6.56
C LYS A 15 -2.15 -13.21 -5.91
N LYS A 16 -1.14 -12.46 -6.35
CA LYS A 16 0.20 -12.46 -5.75
C LYS A 16 0.14 -11.96 -4.30
N PHE A 17 0.83 -12.69 -3.45
CA PHE A 17 1.16 -12.36 -2.07
C PHE A 17 2.65 -12.70 -1.84
N PRO A 18 3.41 -11.90 -1.06
CA PRO A 18 3.01 -10.64 -0.42
C PRO A 18 2.98 -9.44 -1.38
N LEU A 19 2.36 -8.34 -0.93
CA LEU A 19 2.41 -7.05 -1.60
C LEU A 19 3.42 -6.12 -0.90
N LYS A 20 4.07 -5.25 -1.68
CA LYS A 20 5.01 -4.26 -1.16
C LYS A 20 4.24 -3.06 -0.66
N LEU A 21 4.47 -2.65 0.59
CA LEU A 21 3.89 -1.44 1.17
C LEU A 21 4.93 -0.32 1.19
N ILE A 22 4.57 0.84 0.67
CA ILE A 22 5.36 2.07 0.76
C ILE A 22 4.52 3.06 1.54
N VAL A 23 5.09 3.56 2.63
CA VAL A 23 4.34 4.36 3.59
C VAL A 23 4.69 5.83 3.40
N PHE A 24 3.68 6.67 3.25
CA PHE A 24 3.87 8.11 3.07
C PHE A 24 3.56 8.90 4.34
N ASN A 25 2.50 8.51 5.06
CA ASN A 25 2.08 9.08 6.32
C ASN A 25 1.57 7.99 7.27
N VAL A 26 1.94 8.08 8.55
CA VAL A 26 1.53 7.17 9.62
C VAL A 26 1.13 7.98 10.83
N GLU A 27 0.01 7.61 11.42
CA GLU A 27 -0.41 8.11 12.71
C GLU A 27 -0.32 7.02 13.79
N SER A 28 -0.09 7.45 15.03
CA SER A 28 -0.09 6.56 16.19
C SER A 28 -1.37 6.73 16.98
N ARG A 29 -2.07 5.63 17.21
CA ARG A 29 -3.28 5.53 18.04
C ARG A 29 -2.96 4.87 19.38
N GLU A 30 -3.98 4.75 20.23
CA GLU A 30 -3.84 4.08 21.52
C GLU A 30 -3.37 2.63 21.36
N LYS A 31 -2.38 2.24 22.18
CA LYS A 31 -1.87 0.88 22.23
C LYS A 31 -2.87 -0.01 22.97
N PRO A 32 -3.12 -1.25 22.51
CA PRO A 32 -3.88 -2.20 23.30
C PRO A 32 -3.11 -2.55 24.58
N LYS A 33 -3.83 -2.85 25.66
CA LYS A 33 -3.22 -3.22 26.96
C LYS A 33 -2.39 -4.49 26.90
N SER A 34 -2.72 -5.38 25.98
CA SER A 34 -2.03 -6.64 25.72
C SER A 34 -1.98 -6.90 24.21
N LEU A 35 -1.03 -7.72 23.77
CA LEU A 35 -0.90 -8.11 22.37
C LEU A 35 -2.08 -9.04 21.97
N PRO A 36 -2.99 -8.60 21.07
CA PRO A 36 -4.17 -9.41 20.74
C PRO A 36 -3.85 -10.63 19.88
N SER A 37 -2.98 -10.45 18.88
CA SER A 37 -2.56 -11.52 17.97
C SER A 37 -1.28 -11.12 17.23
N LYS A 38 -0.55 -12.12 16.71
CA LYS A 38 0.58 -11.92 15.78
C LYS A 38 0.16 -12.24 14.35
N CYS A 39 0.89 -11.69 13.38
CA CYS A 39 0.72 -12.05 11.97
C CYS A 39 1.27 -13.47 11.74
N PRO A 40 0.52 -14.38 11.08
CA PRO A 40 0.98 -15.73 10.81
C PRO A 40 2.03 -15.85 9.69
N LEU A 41 2.00 -15.02 8.64
CA LEU A 41 2.82 -15.23 7.44
C LEU A 41 3.82 -14.10 7.19
N TYR A 42 3.36 -12.86 7.13
CA TYR A 42 4.12 -11.70 6.68
C TYR A 42 3.99 -10.52 7.63
N CYS A 43 5.12 -9.92 7.99
CA CYS A 43 5.19 -8.74 8.84
C CYS A 43 5.45 -7.50 7.96
N ALA A 44 4.41 -6.72 7.67
CA ALA A 44 4.58 -5.50 6.87
C ALA A 44 5.32 -4.37 7.60
N LEU A 45 5.37 -4.38 8.94
CA LEU A 45 6.18 -3.42 9.70
C LEU A 45 7.69 -3.63 9.42
N LYS A 46 8.15 -4.89 9.35
CA LYS A 46 9.54 -5.24 9.06
C LYS A 46 9.81 -5.51 7.58
N GLY A 47 8.78 -5.66 6.75
CA GLY A 47 8.89 -5.91 5.31
C GLY A 47 9.37 -7.32 4.96
N GLY A 48 8.96 -8.35 5.69
CA GLY A 48 9.42 -9.72 5.44
C GLY A 48 8.54 -10.81 6.04
N TRP A 49 8.83 -12.07 5.70
CA TRP A 49 8.13 -13.22 6.27
C TRP A 49 8.40 -13.33 7.76
N VAL A 50 7.37 -13.63 8.55
CA VAL A 50 7.44 -13.69 10.02
C VAL A 50 8.49 -14.68 10.50
N LYS A 51 8.63 -15.82 9.80
CA LYS A 51 9.68 -16.82 10.06
C LYS A 51 11.10 -16.27 9.95
N ASP A 52 11.33 -15.26 9.12
CA ASP A 52 12.66 -14.74 8.81
C ASP A 52 12.96 -13.50 9.66
N VAL A 53 11.97 -12.64 9.90
CA VAL A 53 12.15 -11.36 10.62
C VAL A 53 11.86 -11.44 12.12
N ASN A 54 11.20 -12.52 12.56
CA ASN A 54 10.88 -12.87 13.94
C ASN A 54 10.62 -11.65 14.86
N PRO A 55 9.48 -10.94 14.69
CA PRO A 55 9.20 -9.72 15.44
C PRO A 55 8.92 -10.00 16.92
N SER A 56 9.44 -9.14 17.80
CA SER A 56 9.21 -9.22 19.24
C SER A 56 7.77 -8.81 19.61
N ASP A 57 7.37 -9.11 20.85
CA ASP A 57 6.05 -8.76 21.35
C ASP A 57 5.88 -7.25 21.48
N GLU A 58 6.94 -6.53 21.85
CA GLU A 58 6.97 -5.07 21.95
C GLU A 58 6.81 -4.42 20.58
N GLU A 59 7.53 -4.91 19.56
CA GLU A 59 7.42 -4.42 18.18
C GLU A 59 6.02 -4.68 17.62
N CYS A 60 5.45 -5.86 17.94
CA CYS A 60 4.08 -6.18 17.57
C CYS A 60 3.09 -5.23 18.28
N LEU A 61 3.25 -4.98 19.58
CA LEU A 61 2.38 -4.05 20.32
C LEU A 61 2.44 -2.64 19.73
N GLU A 62 3.63 -2.17 19.35
CA GLU A 62 3.81 -0.90 18.65
C GLU A 62 3.13 -0.90 17.27
N CYS A 63 3.23 -2.01 16.53
CA CYS A 63 2.56 -2.19 15.25
C CYS A 63 1.04 -2.00 15.35
N PHE A 64 0.41 -2.41 16.47
CA PHE A 64 -1.03 -2.25 16.68
C PHE A 64 -1.45 -0.78 16.83
N SER A 65 -0.58 0.06 17.41
CA SER A 65 -0.82 1.50 17.50
C SER A 65 -0.64 2.22 16.16
N LYS A 66 0.17 1.70 15.24
CA LYS A 66 0.45 2.39 13.98
C LYS A 66 -0.66 2.21 12.94
N GLU A 67 -1.08 3.32 12.36
CA GLU A 67 -2.14 3.43 11.35
C GLU A 67 -1.55 4.13 10.13
N VAL A 68 -1.49 3.44 8.99
CA VAL A 68 -1.08 4.06 7.71
C VAL A 68 -2.25 4.90 7.20
N VAL A 69 -2.05 6.22 7.17
CA VAL A 69 -3.04 7.19 6.68
C VAL A 69 -2.90 7.35 5.17
N GLU A 70 -1.66 7.53 4.69
CA GLU A 70 -1.35 7.60 3.28
C GLU A 70 -0.21 6.66 2.92
N GLY A 71 -0.34 5.98 1.80
CA GLY A 71 0.67 5.02 1.34
C GLY A 71 0.33 4.43 -0.02
N LEU A 72 1.17 3.50 -0.45
CA LEU A 72 1.09 2.83 -1.73
C LEU A 72 1.31 1.35 -1.55
N ILE A 73 0.37 0.53 -2.02
CA ILE A 73 0.49 -0.92 -2.08
C ILE A 73 0.87 -1.29 -3.50
N VAL A 74 1.99 -1.99 -3.69
CA VAL A 74 2.53 -2.35 -4.99
C VAL A 74 2.60 -3.86 -5.13
N CYS A 75 2.10 -4.36 -6.26
CA CYS A 75 2.33 -5.73 -6.70
C CYS A 75 3.56 -5.76 -7.62
N GLU A 76 4.62 -6.41 -7.16
CA GLU A 76 5.88 -6.53 -7.94
C GLU A 76 5.77 -7.53 -9.12
N ASP A 77 4.69 -8.31 -9.20
CA ASP A 77 4.47 -9.31 -10.24
C ASP A 77 3.75 -8.74 -11.47
N CYS A 78 2.70 -7.95 -11.25
CA CYS A 78 1.92 -7.33 -12.33
C CYS A 78 2.06 -5.80 -12.43
N TYR A 79 2.94 -5.21 -11.61
CA TYR A 79 3.23 -3.77 -11.54
C TYR A 79 2.01 -2.87 -11.29
N ARG A 80 0.95 -3.44 -10.71
CA ARG A 80 -0.19 -2.66 -10.24
C ARG A 80 0.11 -2.04 -8.90
N TRP A 81 -0.36 -0.82 -8.74
CA TRP A 81 -0.29 -0.11 -7.48
C TRP A 81 -1.68 0.28 -7.03
N TYR A 82 -1.89 0.36 -5.72
CA TYR A 82 -3.16 0.72 -5.09
C TYR A 82 -2.86 1.78 -4.03
N PRO A 83 -3.45 2.98 -4.13
CA PRO A 83 -3.22 4.01 -3.13
C PRO A 83 -3.93 3.66 -1.82
N ILE A 84 -3.36 4.12 -0.72
CA ILE A 84 -4.03 4.22 0.58
C ILE A 84 -4.31 5.71 0.77
N ILE A 85 -5.58 6.07 0.83
CA ILE A 85 -6.06 7.44 0.98
C ILE A 85 -6.95 7.47 2.21
N ASP A 86 -6.69 8.40 3.12
CA ASP A 86 -7.45 8.54 4.38
C ASP A 86 -7.66 7.21 5.10
N GLU A 87 -6.57 6.44 5.27
CA GLU A 87 -6.55 5.12 5.91
C GLU A 87 -7.24 3.97 5.16
N ILE A 88 -7.84 4.23 3.99
CA ILE A 88 -8.58 3.26 3.19
C ILE A 88 -7.72 2.80 2.00
N PRO A 89 -7.43 1.49 1.86
CA PRO A 89 -6.75 0.96 0.69
C PRO A 89 -7.71 0.81 -0.50
N HIS A 90 -7.49 1.58 -1.58
CA HIS A 90 -8.32 1.56 -2.79
C HIS A 90 -7.89 0.42 -3.71
N MET A 91 -8.30 -0.81 -3.39
CA MET A 91 -7.93 -2.04 -4.13
C MET A 91 -8.97 -2.48 -5.16
N LEU A 92 -9.47 -1.54 -5.95
CA LEU A 92 -10.44 -1.82 -7.02
C LEU A 92 -9.75 -2.46 -8.25
N PRO A 93 -10.49 -3.20 -9.08
CA PRO A 93 -9.98 -3.69 -10.36
C PRO A 93 -9.81 -2.55 -11.37
N ASP A 94 -8.99 -2.79 -12.40
CA ASP A 94 -8.54 -1.73 -13.33
C ASP A 94 -9.71 -1.06 -14.09
N ASP A 95 -10.75 -1.80 -14.43
CA ASP A 95 -11.92 -1.28 -15.16
C ASP A 95 -12.63 -0.18 -14.38
N GLN A 96 -12.81 -0.35 -13.07
CA GLN A 96 -13.42 0.65 -12.21
C GLN A 96 -12.51 1.87 -12.01
N ARG A 97 -11.19 1.65 -11.92
CA ARG A 97 -10.21 2.73 -11.72
C ARG A 97 -10.06 3.61 -12.95
N VAL A 98 -10.17 3.04 -14.15
CA VAL A 98 -10.13 3.79 -15.41
C VAL A 98 -11.39 4.64 -15.62
N MET A 99 -12.52 4.26 -15.01
CA MET A 99 -13.75 5.06 -15.10
C MET A 99 -13.65 6.40 -14.36
N ASP A 100 -12.92 6.45 -13.25
CA ASP A 100 -12.69 7.66 -12.46
C ASP A 100 -11.21 7.80 -12.10
N PRO A 101 -10.36 8.24 -13.06
CA PRO A 101 -8.92 8.29 -12.87
C PRO A 101 -8.49 9.48 -12.00
N ASP A 102 -9.40 10.39 -11.66
CA ASP A 102 -9.03 11.71 -11.20
C ASP A 102 -8.37 11.70 -9.82
N GLU A 103 -8.98 10.99 -8.88
CA GLU A 103 -8.49 10.81 -7.51
C GLU A 103 -7.10 10.15 -7.50
N GLU A 104 -6.92 9.06 -8.25
CA GLU A 104 -5.66 8.32 -8.26
C GLU A 104 -4.53 9.10 -8.94
N LEU A 105 -4.83 9.82 -10.04
CA LEU A 105 -3.83 10.65 -10.71
C LEU A 105 -3.44 11.85 -9.84
N GLU A 106 -4.38 12.45 -9.10
CA GLU A 106 -4.06 13.51 -8.14
C GLU A 106 -3.21 12.99 -6.97
N PHE A 107 -3.54 11.80 -6.45
CA PHE A 107 -2.73 11.13 -5.44
C PHE A 107 -1.31 10.84 -5.94
N MET A 108 -1.19 10.28 -7.15
CA MET A 108 0.11 10.00 -7.77
C MET A 108 0.91 11.27 -7.98
N ARG A 109 0.29 12.37 -8.41
CA ARG A 109 0.94 13.68 -8.55
C ARG A 109 1.43 14.22 -7.20
N LYS A 110 0.63 14.09 -6.14
CA LYS A 110 1.00 14.52 -4.78
C LYS A 110 2.23 13.79 -4.25
N TRP A 111 2.37 12.50 -4.56
CA TRP A 111 3.41 11.64 -3.99
C TRP A 111 4.45 11.15 -5.00
N LEU A 112 4.54 11.79 -6.18
CA LEU A 112 5.33 11.32 -7.33
C LEU A 112 6.78 10.97 -6.98
N GLU A 113 7.44 11.78 -6.14
CA GLU A 113 8.83 11.57 -5.73
C GLU A 113 9.06 10.31 -4.88
N LYS A 114 8.02 9.84 -4.19
CA LYS A 114 8.08 8.64 -3.34
C LYS A 114 7.68 7.36 -4.09
N PHE A 115 7.20 7.46 -5.33
CA PHE A 115 6.85 6.29 -6.13
C PHE A 115 8.12 5.58 -6.64
N PRO A 116 8.15 4.23 -6.65
CA PRO A 116 9.23 3.48 -7.29
C PRO A 116 9.28 3.78 -8.79
N ARG A 117 10.50 3.90 -9.34
CA ARG A 117 10.70 4.12 -10.78
C ARG A 117 9.98 3.08 -11.65
N GLU A 118 9.99 1.82 -11.22
CA GLU A 118 9.30 0.73 -11.93
C GLU A 118 7.80 0.98 -12.09
N ILE A 119 7.16 1.61 -11.10
CA ILE A 119 5.74 1.97 -11.14
C ILE A 119 5.50 3.25 -11.94
N LEU A 120 6.44 4.20 -11.91
CA LEU A 120 6.37 5.38 -12.78
C LEU A 120 6.46 5.01 -14.27
N GLU A 121 7.21 3.96 -14.61
CA GLU A 121 7.42 3.52 -15.99
C GLU A 121 6.40 2.46 -16.45
N LYS A 122 6.13 1.44 -15.63
CA LYS A 122 5.34 0.26 -15.99
C LYS A 122 4.05 0.11 -15.19
N GLY A 123 3.75 1.09 -14.34
CA GLY A 123 2.60 1.09 -13.46
C GLY A 123 1.29 0.86 -14.21
N ARG A 124 0.41 0.08 -13.59
CA ARG A 124 -0.95 -0.14 -14.06
C ARG A 124 -1.97 0.18 -12.96
N PRO A 125 -3.15 0.71 -13.31
CA PRO A 125 -3.57 1.12 -14.66
C PRO A 125 -2.91 2.44 -15.10
N PHE A 126 -2.41 3.23 -14.16
CA PHE A 126 -1.79 4.53 -14.42
C PHE A 126 -0.29 4.50 -14.16
N ASN A 127 0.42 5.35 -14.92
CA ASN A 127 1.85 5.60 -14.80
C ASN A 127 2.15 7.08 -15.13
N GLU A 128 3.43 7.44 -15.23
CA GLU A 128 3.82 8.83 -15.47
C GLU A 128 3.28 9.37 -16.82
N ALA A 129 3.15 8.51 -17.84
CA ALA A 129 2.55 8.91 -19.12
C ALA A 129 1.06 9.27 -18.94
N SER A 130 0.32 8.52 -18.13
CA SER A 130 -1.09 8.82 -17.82
C SER A 130 -1.26 10.20 -17.16
N LEU A 131 -0.31 10.60 -16.30
CA LEU A 131 -0.30 11.94 -15.69
C LEU A 131 -0.09 13.04 -16.74
N LYS A 132 0.87 12.83 -17.65
CA LYS A 132 1.17 13.77 -18.74
C LYS A 132 -0.03 13.95 -19.66
N GLU A 133 -0.67 12.85 -20.08
CA GLU A 133 -1.89 12.89 -20.89
C GLU A 133 -3.04 13.67 -20.22
N LYS A 134 -3.25 13.50 -18.91
CA LYS A 134 -4.28 14.27 -18.18
C LYS A 134 -3.94 15.76 -18.12
N SER A 135 -2.66 16.12 -17.99
CA SER A 135 -2.23 17.52 -17.97
C SER A 135 -2.37 18.23 -19.32
N GLU A 136 -2.27 17.50 -20.42
CA GLU A 136 -2.42 18.03 -21.79
C GLU A 136 -3.89 18.13 -22.24
N ARG A 137 -4.79 17.38 -21.60
CA ARG A 137 -6.25 17.42 -21.87
C ARG A 137 -7.00 18.51 -21.08
N LYS A 138 -6.34 19.21 -20.17
CA LYS A 138 -6.88 20.36 -19.43
C LYS A 138 -6.45 21.67 -20.08
#